data_AF-A0A3C0WKS3-F1
#
_entry.id   AF-A0A3C0WKS3-F1
#
_cell.length_a   1.000
_cell.length_b   1.000
_cell.length_c   1.000
_cell.angle_alpha   90.00
_cell.angle_beta   90.00
_cell.angle_gamma   90.00
#
_symmetry.space_group_name_H-M   'P 1'
#
loop_
_entity.id
_entity.type
_entity.pdbx_description
1 polymer ?
#
loop_
_entity_poly.entity_id
_entity_poly.type
_entity_poly.pdbx_seq_one_letter_code
_entity_poly.pdbx_strand_id
1 'polypeptide(L)'
;MSGRILMTDGVDLKELAVDRTSASVKSGSGGMKLVSRYLIPVGIIAGFVAVVGWSLKDYFVSTISVEVIKVSTESTGATVSGKALFRASGWVEPRPTPIRVAALAEGVVEQLLVVEDQEIKANQPVVTLIKEDAQLELESAQAAVKVAAAETRSATAVLAAARTDFEQPVKLRAELATADSQLAAIETRLSNLPFEIITARANSTFATEDFQSKKDAGDVIPAIELKEAEAKATTAKTKLQELENQTPLLENEREALRQRVSALETKLELNNDAKRVLAEAEANQAATMARETQANVKLAEGELKLKRMTVVAPSDGRVLKLMVSPGSHLSGGPGHQGVHDGGVAITMYDPAKLQVRADVRFQDVPRVFLNQEVLLESDVLLEPVKGRVMYLNPEADIQKNILEVKVEVLNPPGILKPQMLMNITFLSSNEAGSENTGSITRIFVPDELVIREQDGTFIWVADVSTNTAVRQRIVTSSQTSGEEIEVTDGLNISSRIIVSPPSDLTDGTRVSIK
;
A
#
# COMPACT_ATOMS: atom_id res chain seq x y z
N MET A 1 -73.04 36.88 15.65
CA MET A 1 -73.86 36.90 14.43
C MET A 1 -74.00 35.45 13.97
N SER A 2 -75.12 34.82 14.30
CA SER A 2 -76.18 34.41 13.34
C SER A 2 -75.73 33.23 12.47
N GLY A 3 -76.32 32.03 12.47
CA GLY A 3 -77.65 31.59 12.90
C GLY A 3 -78.38 30.92 11.72
N ARG A 4 -79.17 29.86 12.02
CA ARG A 4 -80.12 29.05 11.20
C ARG A 4 -79.53 27.92 10.35
N ILE A 5 -79.85 26.63 10.54
CA ILE A 5 -81.11 25.86 10.76
C ILE A 5 -82.08 25.92 9.56
N LEU A 6 -82.29 24.80 8.86
CA LEU A 6 -83.57 24.04 8.83
C LEU A 6 -83.48 22.74 7.99
N MET A 7 -84.16 21.72 8.52
CA MET A 7 -84.38 20.37 7.99
C MET A 7 -85.62 20.30 7.05
N THR A 8 -85.75 19.14 6.40
CA THR A 8 -86.94 18.33 6.06
C THR A 8 -87.42 18.20 4.61
N ASP A 9 -87.45 16.92 4.22
CA ASP A 9 -88.49 16.12 3.53
C ASP A 9 -88.91 16.34 2.08
N GLY A 10 -89.02 15.22 1.36
CA GLY A 10 -89.80 15.08 0.13
C GLY A 10 -89.48 13.82 -0.68
N VAL A 11 -90.15 12.71 -0.35
CA VAL A 11 -90.31 11.52 -1.22
C VAL A 11 -91.14 11.89 -2.46
N ASP A 12 -90.82 11.35 -3.64
CA ASP A 12 -91.75 11.34 -4.77
C ASP A 12 -91.84 9.95 -5.44
N LEU A 13 -93.03 9.36 -5.29
CA LEU A 13 -93.50 8.08 -5.83
C LEU A 13 -94.74 8.39 -6.66
N LYS A 14 -94.57 8.98 -7.85
CA LYS A 14 -95.65 9.25 -8.81
C LYS A 14 -95.12 9.24 -10.26
N GLU A 15 -94.89 8.05 -10.80
CA GLU A 15 -95.19 7.78 -12.21
C GLU A 15 -96.23 6.66 -12.27
N LEU A 16 -97.46 7.06 -11.94
CA LEU A 16 -98.69 6.45 -12.40
C LEU A 16 -98.83 6.74 -13.90
N ALA A 17 -99.19 5.75 -14.71
CA ALA A 17 -100.54 5.72 -15.27
C ALA A 17 -100.79 4.48 -16.13
N VAL A 18 -101.77 3.73 -15.64
CA VAL A 18 -102.63 2.80 -16.34
C VAL A 18 -103.32 3.50 -17.51
N ASP A 19 -103.56 2.79 -18.61
CA ASP A 19 -104.83 2.96 -19.30
C ASP A 19 -105.42 1.65 -19.81
N ARG A 20 -106.70 1.47 -19.54
CA ARG A 20 -107.60 0.47 -20.11
C ARG A 20 -108.60 1.27 -20.93
N THR A 21 -108.94 0.85 -22.15
CA THR A 21 -110.34 0.88 -22.61
C THR A 21 -110.59 -0.12 -23.73
N SER A 22 -111.78 -0.69 -23.61
CA SER A 22 -112.55 -1.72 -24.30
C SER A 22 -113.01 -1.43 -25.74
N ALA A 23 -113.27 -2.52 -26.47
CA ALA A 23 -114.46 -2.87 -27.28
C ALA A 23 -114.07 -4.11 -28.13
N SER A 24 -114.86 -5.11 -28.50
CA SER A 24 -116.31 -5.38 -28.53
C SER A 24 -116.49 -6.88 -28.83
N VAL A 25 -117.65 -7.40 -28.43
CA VAL A 25 -118.19 -8.76 -28.60
C VAL A 25 -118.38 -9.18 -30.07
N LYS A 26 -118.08 -10.44 -30.40
CA LYS A 26 -119.02 -11.35 -31.10
C LYS A 26 -118.64 -12.83 -30.97
N SER A 27 -119.70 -13.63 -30.87
CA SER A 27 -119.79 -15.06 -30.61
C SER A 27 -119.48 -15.96 -31.81
N GLY A 28 -119.06 -17.19 -31.54
CA GLY A 28 -119.39 -18.36 -32.36
C GLY A 28 -118.40 -19.52 -32.31
N SER A 29 -118.76 -20.58 -31.55
CA SER A 29 -118.59 -22.02 -31.85
C SER A 29 -117.22 -22.52 -32.37
N GLY A 30 -116.55 -23.52 -31.80
CA GLY A 30 -116.99 -24.67 -31.01
C GLY A 30 -116.03 -25.83 -31.30
N GLY A 31 -115.68 -26.62 -30.28
CA GLY A 31 -115.01 -27.91 -30.43
C GLY A 31 -113.47 -27.92 -30.58
N MET A 32 -112.80 -28.35 -29.51
CA MET A 32 -111.53 -29.14 -29.44
C MET A 32 -110.71 -28.76 -28.18
N LYS A 33 -111.33 -28.88 -27.00
CA LYS A 33 -110.68 -28.69 -25.68
C LYS A 33 -109.97 -29.95 -25.14
N LEU A 34 -109.53 -30.85 -26.01
CA LEU A 34 -108.79 -32.07 -25.62
C LEU A 34 -107.31 -32.04 -26.04
N VAL A 35 -106.97 -31.30 -27.12
CA VAL A 35 -105.61 -31.28 -27.67
C VAL A 35 -104.65 -30.49 -26.76
N SER A 36 -105.01 -29.28 -26.31
CA SER A 36 -104.10 -28.50 -25.44
C SER A 36 -103.97 -29.06 -24.02
N ARG A 37 -104.94 -29.86 -23.56
CA ARG A 37 -105.01 -30.35 -22.18
C ARG A 37 -104.15 -31.60 -21.95
N TYR A 38 -103.77 -32.33 -23.01
CA TYR A 38 -102.96 -33.54 -22.91
C TYR A 38 -101.69 -33.52 -23.78
N LEU A 39 -101.68 -32.93 -24.98
CA LEU A 39 -100.50 -33.00 -25.85
C LEU A 39 -99.31 -32.16 -25.35
N ILE A 40 -99.57 -31.02 -24.72
CA ILE A 40 -98.52 -30.15 -24.18
C ILE A 40 -97.82 -30.80 -22.97
N PRO A 41 -98.53 -31.31 -21.93
CA PRO A 41 -97.85 -32.00 -20.84
C PRO A 41 -97.18 -33.31 -21.28
N VAL A 42 -97.76 -34.06 -22.22
CA VAL A 42 -97.12 -35.29 -22.74
C VAL A 42 -95.87 -34.96 -23.55
N GLY A 43 -95.86 -33.88 -24.34
CA GLY A 43 -94.67 -33.44 -25.07
C GLY A 43 -93.53 -32.99 -24.15
N ILE A 44 -93.85 -32.31 -23.05
CA ILE A 44 -92.87 -31.92 -22.02
C ILE A 44 -92.34 -33.15 -21.29
N ILE A 45 -93.20 -34.11 -20.95
CA ILE A 45 -92.77 -35.36 -20.31
C ILE A 45 -91.90 -36.19 -21.28
N ALA A 46 -92.26 -36.29 -22.55
CA ALA A 46 -91.46 -36.99 -23.54
C ALA A 46 -90.11 -36.31 -23.79
N GLY A 47 -90.06 -34.98 -23.86
CA GLY A 47 -88.82 -34.22 -23.94
C GLY A 47 -87.95 -34.37 -22.69
N PHE A 48 -88.55 -34.37 -21.51
CA PHE A 48 -87.86 -34.62 -20.25
C PHE A 48 -87.31 -36.04 -20.18
N VAL A 49 -88.09 -37.05 -20.58
CA VAL A 49 -87.64 -38.45 -20.66
C VAL A 49 -86.53 -38.63 -21.70
N ALA A 50 -86.55 -37.91 -22.82
CA ALA A 50 -85.47 -37.96 -23.81
C ALA A 50 -84.17 -37.34 -23.29
N VAL A 51 -84.24 -36.20 -22.59
CA VAL A 51 -83.07 -35.55 -21.97
C VAL A 51 -82.54 -36.37 -20.80
N VAL A 52 -83.43 -36.92 -19.96
CA VAL A 52 -83.07 -37.83 -18.86
C VAL A 52 -82.48 -39.13 -19.41
N GLY A 53 -83.03 -39.68 -20.50
CA GLY A 53 -82.49 -40.86 -21.17
C GLY A 53 -81.11 -40.62 -21.79
N TRP A 54 -80.89 -39.44 -22.39
CA TRP A 54 -79.57 -39.08 -22.94
C TRP A 54 -78.54 -38.83 -21.82
N SER A 55 -78.95 -38.22 -20.70
CA SER A 55 -78.11 -38.03 -19.51
C SER A 55 -77.83 -39.33 -18.74
N LEU A 56 -78.75 -40.30 -18.79
CA LEU A 56 -78.57 -41.61 -18.16
C LEU A 56 -77.84 -42.62 -19.06
N LYS A 57 -77.52 -42.27 -20.31
CA LYS A 57 -76.68 -43.11 -21.19
C LYS A 57 -75.34 -43.45 -20.52
N ASP A 58 -74.78 -42.51 -19.77
CA ASP A 58 -73.52 -42.71 -19.05
C ASP A 58 -73.63 -43.61 -17.81
N TYR A 59 -74.86 -43.85 -17.31
CA TYR A 59 -75.13 -44.69 -16.14
C TYR A 59 -75.28 -46.19 -16.47
N PHE A 60 -75.54 -46.53 -17.74
CA PHE A 60 -75.74 -47.91 -18.20
C PHE A 60 -74.48 -48.58 -18.74
N VAL A 61 -73.32 -47.91 -18.70
CA VAL A 61 -72.03 -48.52 -19.06
C VAL A 61 -71.35 -49.01 -17.78
N SER A 62 -71.21 -50.32 -17.62
CA SER A 62 -70.55 -50.93 -16.46
C SER A 62 -69.13 -50.38 -16.28
N THR A 63 -68.88 -49.64 -15.19
CA THR A 63 -67.54 -49.20 -14.81
C THR A 63 -66.89 -50.24 -13.90
N ILE A 64 -65.64 -50.59 -14.17
CA ILE A 64 -64.85 -51.48 -13.31
C ILE A 64 -64.28 -50.66 -12.15
N SER A 65 -64.47 -51.10 -10.90
CA SER A 65 -63.87 -50.45 -9.73
C SER A 65 -62.41 -50.88 -9.60
N VAL A 66 -61.49 -49.92 -9.54
CA VAL A 66 -60.05 -50.18 -9.39
C VAL A 66 -59.48 -49.39 -8.22
N GLU A 67 -58.53 -49.99 -7.51
CA GLU A 67 -57.75 -49.31 -6.47
C GLU A 67 -56.51 -48.68 -7.11
N VAL A 68 -56.11 -47.49 -6.67
CA VAL A 68 -54.94 -46.80 -7.23
C VAL A 68 -53.97 -46.36 -6.16
N ILE A 69 -52.68 -46.50 -6.44
CA ILE A 69 -51.60 -45.91 -5.65
C ILE A 69 -51.01 -44.71 -6.37
N LYS A 70 -50.52 -43.74 -5.59
CA LYS A 70 -49.70 -42.65 -6.11
C LYS A 70 -48.26 -43.13 -6.20
N VAL A 71 -47.52 -42.61 -7.18
CA VAL A 71 -46.09 -42.88 -7.30
C VAL A 71 -45.30 -42.37 -6.09
N SER A 72 -44.33 -43.16 -5.63
CA SER A 72 -43.39 -42.79 -4.57
C SER A 72 -42.27 -41.94 -5.17
N THR A 73 -41.99 -40.76 -4.59
CA THR A 73 -40.89 -39.89 -5.06
C THR A 73 -39.92 -39.59 -3.92
N GLU A 74 -38.62 -39.80 -4.15
CA GLU A 74 -37.58 -39.28 -3.27
C GLU A 74 -37.04 -37.95 -3.82
N SER A 75 -37.13 -36.89 -3.02
CA SER A 75 -36.45 -35.61 -3.26
C SER A 75 -35.38 -35.40 -2.21
N THR A 76 -34.11 -35.34 -2.63
CA THR A 76 -33.02 -34.88 -1.78
C THR A 76 -33.27 -33.41 -1.42
N GLY A 77 -33.47 -33.14 -0.12
CA GLY A 77 -33.81 -31.81 0.39
C GLY A 77 -32.74 -30.78 0.07
N ALA A 78 -33.09 -29.79 -0.75
CA ALA A 78 -32.27 -28.60 -0.97
C ALA A 78 -32.22 -27.77 0.32
N THR A 79 -31.02 -27.63 0.90
CA THR A 79 -30.76 -26.71 2.00
C THR A 79 -31.03 -25.29 1.55
N VAL A 80 -32.04 -24.63 2.12
CA VAL A 80 -32.40 -23.26 1.80
C VAL A 80 -31.27 -22.32 2.24
N SER A 81 -30.70 -21.61 1.26
CA SER A 81 -29.67 -20.57 1.43
C SER A 81 -30.20 -19.37 2.24
N GLY A 82 -29.36 -18.80 3.11
CA GLY A 82 -29.67 -17.60 3.89
C GLY A 82 -30.42 -17.81 5.21
N LYS A 83 -30.56 -19.06 5.69
CA LYS A 83 -31.15 -19.34 7.01
C LYS A 83 -30.14 -19.05 8.12
N ALA A 84 -30.57 -18.37 9.18
CA ALA A 84 -29.76 -18.14 10.37
C ALA A 84 -29.39 -19.47 11.04
N LEU A 85 -28.08 -19.75 11.16
CA LEU A 85 -27.54 -20.95 11.80
C LEU A 85 -27.52 -20.81 13.32
N PHE A 86 -26.89 -19.74 13.80
CA PHE A 86 -26.77 -19.40 15.21
C PHE A 86 -26.41 -17.92 15.37
N ARG A 87 -26.48 -17.43 16.62
CA ARG A 87 -26.09 -16.06 17.00
C ARG A 87 -24.92 -16.07 17.96
N ALA A 88 -24.05 -15.09 17.83
CA ALA A 88 -22.98 -14.79 18.76
C ALA A 88 -23.03 -13.32 19.16
N SER A 89 -22.44 -12.97 20.29
CA SER A 89 -22.23 -11.59 20.69
C SER A 89 -20.77 -11.22 20.45
N GLY A 90 -20.51 -9.95 20.17
CA GLY A 90 -19.16 -9.47 19.92
C GLY A 90 -19.08 -7.96 20.04
N TRP A 91 -17.88 -7.41 19.95
CA TRP A 91 -17.66 -5.96 20.05
C TRP A 91 -16.91 -5.44 18.84
N VAL A 92 -17.20 -4.21 18.45
CA VAL A 92 -16.53 -3.54 17.34
C VAL A 92 -15.11 -3.16 17.74
N GLU A 93 -14.15 -3.38 16.86
CA GLU A 93 -12.76 -2.96 17.00
C GLU A 93 -12.21 -2.42 15.66
N PRO A 94 -11.14 -1.61 15.68
CA PRO A 94 -10.46 -1.16 14.48
C PRO A 94 -9.83 -2.30 13.69
N ARG A 95 -9.88 -2.23 12.36
CA ARG A 95 -9.22 -3.19 11.45
C ARG A 95 -7.99 -2.57 10.78
N PRO A 96 -6.84 -3.28 10.73
CA PRO A 96 -6.56 -4.56 11.40
C PRO A 96 -6.36 -4.42 12.91
N THR A 97 -5.85 -3.28 13.37
CA THR A 97 -5.63 -2.92 14.77
C THR A 97 -5.72 -1.40 14.94
N PRO A 98 -5.84 -0.86 16.16
CA PRO A 98 -5.70 0.56 16.41
C PRO A 98 -4.33 1.09 15.93
N ILE A 99 -4.34 2.22 15.23
CA ILE A 99 -3.14 2.91 14.76
C ILE A 99 -2.53 3.65 15.95
N ARG A 100 -1.32 3.24 16.37
CA ARG A 100 -0.61 3.85 17.50
C ARG A 100 0.19 5.04 16.99
N VAL A 101 -0.10 6.23 17.48
CA VAL A 101 0.64 7.45 17.15
C VAL A 101 1.70 7.68 18.22
N ALA A 102 2.93 7.27 17.90
CA ALA A 102 4.05 7.32 18.83
C ALA A 102 4.94 8.55 18.63
N ALA A 103 5.55 9.02 19.73
CA ALA A 103 6.57 10.04 19.71
C ALA A 103 7.86 9.49 19.07
N LEU A 104 8.41 10.23 18.11
CA LEU A 104 9.67 9.87 17.44
C LEU A 104 10.90 10.43 18.16
N ALA A 105 10.69 11.26 19.17
CA ALA A 105 11.72 11.81 20.04
C ALA A 105 11.17 11.85 21.47
N GLU A 106 12.07 11.74 22.44
CA GLU A 106 11.72 11.80 23.85
C GLU A 106 11.45 13.25 24.27
N GLY A 107 10.58 13.42 25.25
CA GLY A 107 10.28 14.73 25.79
C GLY A 107 9.05 14.76 26.68
N VAL A 108 8.78 15.92 27.23
CA VAL A 108 7.59 16.19 28.05
C VAL A 108 6.52 16.80 27.17
N VAL A 109 5.29 16.32 27.30
CA VAL A 109 4.12 16.87 26.61
C VAL A 109 3.85 18.28 27.14
N GLU A 110 3.99 19.27 26.27
CA GLU A 110 3.61 20.66 26.56
C GLU A 110 2.09 20.82 26.41
N GLN A 111 1.57 20.41 25.25
CA GLN A 111 0.15 20.57 24.92
C GLN A 111 -0.38 19.38 24.12
N LEU A 112 -1.61 18.97 24.46
CA LEU A 112 -2.42 18.06 23.66
C LEU A 112 -3.35 18.88 22.76
N LEU A 113 -3.28 18.66 21.45
CA LEU A 113 -3.98 19.46 20.42
C LEU A 113 -5.27 18.81 19.91
N VAL A 114 -5.61 17.63 20.43
CA VAL A 114 -6.74 16.83 19.96
C VAL A 114 -7.59 16.32 21.12
N VAL A 115 -8.84 16.00 20.82
CA VAL A 115 -9.78 15.37 21.76
C VAL A 115 -10.22 14.00 21.26
N GLU A 116 -10.78 13.18 22.15
CA GLU A 116 -11.35 11.88 21.77
C GLU A 116 -12.46 12.05 20.74
N ASP A 117 -12.59 11.08 19.83
CA ASP A 117 -13.59 11.09 18.75
C ASP A 117 -13.43 12.22 17.71
N GLN A 118 -12.35 13.01 17.77
CA GLN A 118 -12.04 14.01 16.75
C GLN A 118 -11.56 13.35 15.45
N GLU A 119 -12.01 13.87 14.30
CA GLU A 119 -11.46 13.52 12.99
C GLU A 119 -10.12 14.24 12.76
N ILE A 120 -9.13 13.49 12.30
CA ILE A 120 -7.76 13.94 12.11
C ILE A 120 -7.28 13.53 10.73
N LYS A 121 -6.58 14.44 10.06
CA LYS A 121 -5.93 14.20 8.77
C LYS A 121 -4.47 13.77 8.94
N ALA A 122 -3.93 13.07 7.96
CA ALA A 122 -2.52 12.74 7.89
C ALA A 122 -1.64 14.00 8.03
N ASN A 123 -0.56 13.88 8.81
CA ASN A 123 0.36 14.95 9.18
C ASN A 123 -0.21 16.08 10.06
N GLN A 124 -1.47 15.98 10.51
CA GLN A 124 -2.01 16.95 11.46
C GLN A 124 -1.31 16.81 12.82
N PRO A 125 -0.88 17.92 13.46
CA PRO A 125 -0.32 17.90 14.80
C PRO A 125 -1.30 17.39 15.85
N VAL A 126 -0.82 16.48 16.70
CA VAL A 126 -1.59 15.84 17.76
C VAL A 126 -1.10 16.28 19.13
N VAL A 127 0.22 16.31 19.31
CA VAL A 127 0.89 16.69 20.55
C VAL A 127 2.10 17.56 20.24
N THR A 128 2.30 18.61 21.02
CA THR A 128 3.59 19.32 21.08
C THR A 128 4.33 18.92 22.34
N LEU A 129 5.62 18.64 22.16
CA LEU A 129 6.58 18.48 23.25
C LEU A 129 7.28 19.81 23.51
N ILE A 130 7.78 19.99 24.73
CA ILE A 130 8.68 21.09 25.12
C ILE A 130 9.87 21.12 24.14
N LYS A 131 10.10 22.26 23.48
CA LYS A 131 11.02 22.38 22.32
C LYS A 131 12.32 23.08 22.67
N GLU A 132 12.40 23.72 23.81
CA GLU A 132 13.45 24.65 24.24
C GLU A 132 14.83 23.97 24.17
N ASP A 133 14.97 22.78 24.73
CA ASP A 133 16.22 22.03 24.70
C ASP A 133 16.63 21.66 23.27
N ALA A 134 15.67 21.22 22.43
CA ALA A 134 15.92 20.90 21.03
C ALA A 134 16.27 22.14 20.18
N GLN A 135 15.70 23.31 20.51
CA GLN A 135 16.03 24.58 19.87
C GLN A 135 17.45 25.03 20.24
N LEU A 136 17.83 24.92 21.51
CA LEU A 136 19.18 25.25 21.98
C LEU A 136 20.23 24.32 21.35
N GLU A 137 19.93 23.02 21.25
CA GLU A 137 20.79 22.07 20.54
C GLU A 137 20.94 22.43 19.07
N LEU A 138 19.84 22.77 18.37
CA LEU A 138 19.88 23.21 16.99
C LEU A 138 20.73 24.48 16.82
N GLU A 139 20.55 25.48 17.70
CA GLU A 139 21.32 26.73 17.66
C GLU A 139 22.82 26.45 17.89
N SER A 140 23.15 25.57 18.83
CA SER A 140 24.54 25.14 19.08
C SER A 140 25.16 24.45 17.86
N ALA A 141 24.40 23.62 17.15
CA ALA A 141 24.85 22.93 15.94
C ALA A 141 25.02 23.90 14.76
N GLN A 142 24.11 24.88 14.61
CA GLN A 142 24.25 25.96 13.63
C GLN A 142 25.50 26.81 13.90
N ALA A 143 25.80 27.12 15.16
CA ALA A 143 27.03 27.82 15.53
C ALA A 143 28.28 26.98 15.20
N ALA A 144 28.26 25.68 15.48
CA ALA A 144 29.36 24.78 15.14
C ALA A 144 29.63 24.70 13.62
N VAL A 145 28.58 24.68 12.78
CA VAL A 145 28.72 24.75 11.32
C VAL A 145 29.39 26.06 10.90
N LYS A 146 29.00 27.20 11.47
CA LYS A 146 29.62 28.50 11.16
C LYS A 146 31.11 28.52 11.51
N VAL A 147 31.49 27.94 12.65
CA VAL A 147 32.90 27.82 13.06
C VAL A 147 33.66 26.92 12.09
N ALA A 148 33.14 25.72 11.81
CA ALA A 148 33.80 24.77 10.91
C ALA A 148 33.94 25.32 9.48
N ALA A 149 32.93 26.00 8.95
CA ALA A 149 33.00 26.65 7.64
C ALA A 149 34.03 27.79 7.61
N ALA A 150 34.21 28.52 8.72
CA ALA A 150 35.26 29.53 8.83
C ALA A 150 36.66 28.90 8.86
N GLU A 151 36.84 27.77 9.55
CA GLU A 151 38.08 27.00 9.54
C GLU A 151 38.41 26.47 8.14
N THR A 152 37.44 25.87 7.42
CA THR A 152 37.61 25.43 6.04
C THR A 152 38.01 26.59 5.13
N ARG A 153 37.39 27.76 5.29
CA ARG A 153 37.73 28.97 4.50
C ARG A 153 39.17 29.41 4.77
N SER A 154 39.61 29.41 6.03
CA SER A 154 40.99 29.71 6.41
C SER A 154 41.98 28.71 5.81
N ALA A 155 41.71 27.41 5.93
CA ALA A 155 42.54 26.35 5.36
C ALA A 155 42.62 26.43 3.82
N THR A 156 41.52 26.78 3.15
CA THR A 156 41.48 26.98 1.70
C THR A 156 42.33 28.18 1.26
N ALA A 157 42.35 29.26 2.04
CA ALA A 157 43.23 30.41 1.77
C ALA A 157 44.72 30.05 1.95
N VAL A 158 45.06 29.25 2.97
CA VAL A 158 46.42 28.74 3.18
C VAL A 158 46.84 27.82 2.02
N LEU A 159 45.97 26.94 1.56
CA LEU A 159 46.22 26.09 0.40
C LEU A 159 46.45 26.92 -0.88
N ALA A 160 45.66 27.96 -1.11
CA ALA A 160 45.84 28.85 -2.25
C ALA A 160 47.21 29.55 -2.22
N ALA A 161 47.64 30.00 -1.04
CA ALA A 161 48.98 30.59 -0.86
C ALA A 161 50.10 29.55 -1.09
N ALA A 162 49.99 28.36 -0.49
CA ALA A 162 50.97 27.28 -0.66
C ALA A 162 51.09 26.83 -2.13
N ARG A 163 49.97 26.77 -2.85
CA ARG A 163 49.94 26.46 -4.28
C ARG A 163 50.65 27.54 -5.10
N THR A 164 50.41 28.81 -4.79
CA THR A 164 51.08 29.94 -5.45
C THR A 164 52.59 29.87 -5.24
N ASP A 165 53.05 29.63 -4.00
CA ASP A 165 54.47 29.50 -3.67
C ASP A 165 55.13 28.30 -4.38
N PHE A 166 54.40 27.20 -4.54
CA PHE A 166 54.88 26.01 -5.27
C PHE A 166 55.01 26.27 -6.78
N GLU A 167 54.00 26.87 -7.40
CA GLU A 167 54.01 27.21 -8.83
C GLU A 167 55.02 28.34 -9.13
N GLN A 168 55.19 29.26 -8.18
CA GLN A 168 56.05 30.43 -8.29
C GLN A 168 57.02 30.56 -7.09
N PRO A 169 58.13 29.79 -7.05
CA PRO A 169 59.14 29.87 -6.00
C PRO A 169 60.02 31.14 -6.11
N VAL A 170 59.41 32.33 -5.97
CA VAL A 170 60.05 33.64 -6.18
C VAL A 170 61.29 33.82 -5.29
N LYS A 171 61.25 33.34 -4.03
CA LYS A 171 62.40 33.43 -3.11
C LYS A 171 63.62 32.66 -3.62
N LEU A 172 63.43 31.40 -4.02
CA LEU A 172 64.51 30.57 -4.58
C LEU A 172 65.04 31.14 -5.89
N ARG A 173 64.15 31.64 -6.76
CA ARG A 173 64.57 32.31 -8.01
C ARG A 173 65.39 33.57 -7.75
N ALA A 174 65.02 34.37 -6.75
CA ALA A 174 65.79 35.54 -6.35
C ALA A 174 67.17 35.14 -5.79
N GLU A 175 67.25 34.11 -4.94
CA GLU A 175 68.52 33.59 -4.44
C GLU A 175 69.44 33.11 -5.57
N LEU A 176 68.89 32.34 -6.53
CA LEU A 176 69.62 31.90 -7.71
C LEU A 176 70.12 33.08 -8.55
N ALA A 177 69.24 34.04 -8.86
CA ALA A 177 69.60 35.24 -9.62
C ALA A 177 70.72 36.06 -8.96
N THR A 178 70.74 36.13 -7.62
CA THR A 178 71.85 36.80 -6.91
C THR A 178 73.17 36.04 -7.04
N ALA A 179 73.14 34.71 -6.98
CA ALA A 179 74.34 33.88 -7.16
C ALA A 179 74.86 33.95 -8.60
N ASP A 180 73.97 33.93 -9.60
CA ASP A 180 74.30 34.10 -11.01
C ASP A 180 74.94 35.47 -11.27
N SER A 181 74.40 36.54 -10.68
CA SER A 181 74.97 37.89 -10.80
C SER A 181 76.37 37.98 -10.21
N GLN A 182 76.63 37.30 -9.08
CA GLN A 182 77.96 37.26 -8.47
C GLN A 182 78.95 36.48 -9.34
N LEU A 183 78.53 35.34 -9.88
CA LEU A 183 79.34 34.54 -10.80
C LEU A 183 79.70 35.35 -12.06
N ALA A 184 78.72 36.01 -12.68
CA ALA A 184 78.93 36.85 -13.85
C ALA A 184 79.91 38.01 -13.59
N ALA A 185 79.90 38.59 -12.39
CA ALA A 185 80.84 39.63 -12.00
C ALA A 185 82.29 39.09 -11.91
N ILE A 186 82.49 37.92 -11.31
CA ILE A 186 83.82 37.26 -11.24
C ILE A 186 84.28 36.83 -12.63
N GLU A 187 83.42 36.27 -13.46
CA GLU A 187 83.74 35.89 -14.84
C GLU A 187 84.15 37.11 -15.68
N THR A 188 83.46 38.24 -15.51
CA THR A 188 83.83 39.51 -16.16
C THR A 188 85.21 39.99 -15.68
N ARG A 189 85.50 39.90 -14.37
CA ARG A 189 86.82 40.27 -13.82
C ARG A 189 87.93 39.37 -14.38
N LEU A 190 87.71 38.06 -14.43
CA LEU A 190 88.63 37.08 -15.02
C LEU A 190 88.83 37.31 -16.52
N SER A 191 87.79 37.72 -17.26
CA SER A 191 87.92 38.07 -18.68
C SER A 191 88.78 39.32 -18.91
N ASN A 192 88.76 40.27 -17.98
CA ASN A 192 89.53 41.52 -18.09
C ASN A 192 90.99 41.38 -17.59
N LEU A 193 91.23 40.46 -16.65
CA LEU A 193 92.53 40.28 -15.99
C LEU A 193 93.71 39.99 -16.95
N PRO A 194 93.57 39.17 -18.02
CA PRO A 194 94.67 38.95 -18.97
C PRO A 194 95.16 40.25 -19.62
N PHE A 195 94.27 41.19 -19.92
CA PHE A 195 94.66 42.49 -20.50
C PHE A 195 95.43 43.34 -19.49
N GLU A 196 95.04 43.30 -18.22
CA GLU A 196 95.78 43.96 -17.12
C GLU A 196 97.16 43.32 -16.91
N ILE A 197 97.26 41.98 -16.95
CA ILE A 197 98.52 41.24 -16.85
C ILE A 197 99.44 41.57 -18.03
N ILE A 198 98.94 41.59 -19.26
CA ILE A 198 99.75 41.95 -20.45
C ILE A 198 100.32 43.36 -20.28
N THR A 199 99.50 44.31 -19.84
CA THR A 199 99.92 45.71 -19.63
C THR A 199 100.95 45.82 -18.50
N ALA A 200 100.72 45.16 -17.36
CA ALA A 200 101.65 45.14 -16.24
C ALA A 200 102.97 44.45 -16.60
N ARG A 201 102.92 43.39 -17.41
CA ARG A 201 104.10 42.67 -17.92
C ARG A 201 104.94 43.56 -18.81
N ALA A 202 104.32 44.25 -19.78
CA ALA A 202 105.02 45.20 -20.64
C ALA A 202 105.72 46.32 -19.82
N ASN A 203 105.03 46.88 -18.82
CA ASN A 203 105.60 47.90 -17.93
C ASN A 203 106.76 47.37 -17.07
N SER A 204 106.62 46.15 -16.54
CA SER A 204 107.66 45.47 -15.76
C SER A 204 108.91 45.19 -16.60
N THR A 205 108.73 44.68 -17.83
CA THR A 205 109.83 44.46 -18.78
C THR A 205 110.53 45.78 -19.10
N PHE A 206 109.79 46.83 -19.48
CA PHE A 206 110.36 48.14 -19.78
C PHE A 206 111.13 48.74 -18.59
N ALA A 207 110.56 48.74 -17.39
CA ALA A 207 111.21 49.30 -16.21
C ALA A 207 112.45 48.50 -15.79
N THR A 208 112.44 47.17 -15.98
CA THR A 208 113.60 46.31 -15.71
C THR A 208 114.73 46.55 -16.71
N GLU A 209 114.39 46.67 -18.00
CA GLU A 209 115.36 46.98 -19.06
C GLU A 209 115.96 48.39 -18.89
N ASP A 210 115.17 49.39 -18.49
CA ASP A 210 115.66 50.75 -18.19
C ASP A 210 116.62 50.74 -16.99
N PHE A 211 116.27 50.06 -15.90
CA PHE A 211 117.17 49.90 -14.75
C PHE A 211 118.46 49.18 -15.14
N GLN A 212 118.37 48.09 -15.90
CA GLN A 212 119.54 47.32 -16.32
C GLN A 212 120.44 48.12 -17.25
N SER A 213 119.87 48.85 -18.21
CA SER A 213 120.61 49.76 -19.10
C SER A 213 121.34 50.86 -18.31
N LYS A 214 120.69 51.44 -17.30
CA LYS A 214 121.31 52.44 -16.41
C LYS A 214 122.39 51.87 -15.51
N LYS A 215 122.23 50.62 -15.06
CA LYS A 215 123.24 49.89 -14.28
C LYS A 215 124.48 49.57 -15.13
N ASP A 216 124.27 49.16 -16.38
CA ASP A 216 125.35 48.78 -17.31
C ASP A 216 126.12 50.01 -17.82
N ALA A 217 125.51 51.20 -17.80
CA ALA A 217 126.17 52.48 -18.11
C ALA A 217 127.21 52.93 -17.04
N GLY A 218 127.31 52.25 -15.90
CA GLY A 218 128.38 52.44 -14.90
C GLY A 218 128.38 53.81 -14.22
N ASP A 219 129.58 54.37 -13.97
CA ASP A 219 129.81 55.62 -13.20
C ASP A 219 129.23 56.90 -13.82
N VAL A 220 128.62 56.82 -15.01
CA VAL A 220 128.07 57.98 -15.74
C VAL A 220 126.67 58.38 -15.24
N ILE A 221 125.96 57.49 -14.54
CA ILE A 221 124.60 57.75 -14.04
C ILE A 221 124.63 58.10 -12.54
N PRO A 222 123.97 59.19 -12.10
CA PRO A 222 123.86 59.53 -10.67
C PRO A 222 123.21 58.40 -9.85
N ALA A 223 123.78 58.10 -8.67
CA ALA A 223 123.30 57.02 -7.80
C ALA A 223 121.82 57.14 -7.36
N ILE A 224 121.28 58.35 -7.35
CA ILE A 224 119.86 58.61 -7.03
C ILE A 224 118.95 58.14 -8.18
N GLU A 225 119.34 58.40 -9.43
CA GLU A 225 118.56 58.00 -10.62
C GLU A 225 118.56 56.47 -10.79
N LEU A 226 119.67 55.81 -10.44
CA LEU A 226 119.75 54.35 -10.41
C LEU A 226 118.80 53.75 -9.38
N LYS A 227 118.76 54.31 -8.15
CA LYS A 227 117.82 53.89 -7.09
C LYS A 227 116.36 54.13 -7.48
N GLU A 228 116.07 55.22 -8.16
CA GLU A 228 114.71 55.50 -8.65
C GLU A 228 114.28 54.49 -9.71
N ALA A 229 115.17 54.14 -10.65
CA ALA A 229 114.90 53.10 -11.65
C ALA A 229 114.73 51.71 -11.01
N GLU A 230 115.53 51.36 -9.99
CA GLU A 230 115.35 50.13 -9.21
C GLU A 230 113.99 50.09 -8.51
N ALA A 231 113.58 51.20 -7.87
CA ALA A 231 112.27 51.31 -7.22
C ALA A 231 111.12 51.18 -8.24
N LYS A 232 111.25 51.76 -9.43
CA LYS A 232 110.27 51.63 -10.53
C LYS A 232 110.20 50.19 -11.06
N ALA A 233 111.33 49.52 -11.23
CA ALA A 233 111.36 48.12 -11.67
C ALA A 233 110.75 47.18 -10.63
N THR A 234 111.10 47.36 -9.34
CA THR A 234 110.55 46.55 -8.25
C THR A 234 109.05 46.75 -8.09
N THR A 235 108.56 47.99 -8.11
CA THR A 235 107.12 48.27 -8.04
C THR A 235 106.33 47.68 -9.22
N ALA A 236 106.82 47.82 -10.45
CA ALA A 236 106.19 47.23 -11.63
C ALA A 236 106.19 45.69 -11.56
N LYS A 237 107.29 45.08 -11.11
CA LYS A 237 107.40 43.63 -10.90
C LYS A 237 106.44 43.13 -9.82
N THR A 238 106.33 43.83 -8.68
CA THR A 238 105.36 43.50 -7.62
C THR A 238 103.93 43.60 -8.13
N LYS A 239 103.60 44.60 -8.95
CA LYS A 239 102.26 44.73 -9.53
C LYS A 239 101.91 43.59 -10.46
N LEU A 240 102.85 43.15 -11.30
CA LEU A 240 102.66 41.98 -12.15
C LEU A 240 102.42 40.73 -11.29
N GLN A 241 103.24 40.50 -10.27
CA GLN A 241 103.12 39.34 -9.38
C GLN A 241 101.80 39.34 -8.59
N GLU A 242 101.32 40.52 -8.17
CA GLU A 242 100.01 40.67 -7.53
C GLU A 242 98.87 40.21 -8.45
N LEU A 243 98.87 40.66 -9.72
CA LEU A 243 97.84 40.29 -10.71
C LEU A 243 97.93 38.80 -11.10
N GLU A 244 99.14 38.26 -11.24
CA GLU A 244 99.34 36.83 -11.51
C GLU A 244 98.83 35.97 -10.33
N ASN A 245 99.06 36.40 -9.09
CA ASN A 245 98.54 35.73 -7.89
C ASN A 245 97.01 35.86 -7.72
N GLN A 246 96.39 36.92 -8.26
CA GLN A 246 94.93 37.09 -8.23
C GLN A 246 94.19 36.08 -9.10
N THR A 247 94.83 35.56 -10.16
CA THR A 247 94.21 34.60 -11.09
C THR A 247 93.71 33.33 -10.40
N PRO A 248 94.54 32.55 -9.69
CA PRO A 248 94.08 31.33 -9.02
C PRO A 248 93.06 31.60 -7.90
N LEU A 249 93.12 32.77 -7.24
CA LEU A 249 92.14 33.18 -6.24
C LEU A 249 90.75 33.36 -6.85
N LEU A 250 90.66 34.13 -7.94
CA LEU A 250 89.41 34.38 -8.65
C LEU A 250 88.88 33.12 -9.36
N GLU A 251 89.74 32.23 -9.83
CA GLU A 251 89.33 30.93 -10.39
C GLU A 251 88.69 30.01 -9.33
N ASN A 252 89.28 29.95 -8.13
CA ASN A 252 88.70 29.22 -7.00
C ASN A 252 87.35 29.82 -6.58
N GLU A 253 87.24 31.14 -6.55
CA GLU A 253 85.98 31.84 -6.23
C GLU A 253 84.90 31.59 -7.29
N ARG A 254 85.27 31.64 -8.58
CA ARG A 254 84.37 31.28 -9.69
C ARG A 254 83.85 29.85 -9.53
N GLU A 255 84.72 28.90 -9.21
CA GLU A 255 84.31 27.50 -9.04
C GLU A 255 83.37 27.31 -7.85
N ALA A 256 83.64 27.96 -6.72
CA ALA A 256 82.75 27.95 -5.56
C ALA A 256 81.37 28.54 -5.88
N LEU A 257 81.33 29.65 -6.64
CA LEU A 257 80.07 30.26 -7.10
C LEU A 257 79.33 29.37 -8.11
N ARG A 258 80.02 28.71 -9.04
CA ARG A 258 79.41 27.74 -9.97
C ARG A 258 78.77 26.58 -9.22
N GLN A 259 79.45 26.03 -8.23
CA GLN A 259 78.89 24.97 -7.38
C GLN A 259 77.65 25.46 -6.62
N ARG A 260 77.70 26.68 -6.09
CA ARG A 260 76.55 27.31 -5.43
C ARG A 260 75.35 27.49 -6.37
N VAL A 261 75.58 27.98 -7.60
CA VAL A 261 74.52 28.13 -8.63
C VAL A 261 73.91 26.76 -8.94
N SER A 262 74.74 25.75 -9.26
CA SER A 262 74.25 24.39 -9.57
C SER A 262 73.44 23.74 -8.44
N ALA A 263 73.83 23.98 -7.18
CA ALA A 263 73.09 23.52 -6.01
C ALA A 263 71.73 24.25 -5.87
N LEU A 264 71.66 25.55 -6.14
CA LEU A 264 70.42 26.32 -6.11
C LEU A 264 69.50 25.95 -7.28
N GLU A 265 70.02 25.69 -8.47
CA GLU A 265 69.27 25.16 -9.62
C GLU A 265 68.62 23.82 -9.27
N THR A 266 69.40 22.88 -8.72
CA THR A 266 68.88 21.57 -8.28
C THR A 266 67.81 21.74 -7.20
N LYS A 267 68.02 22.65 -6.24
CA LYS A 267 67.04 22.94 -5.18
C LYS A 267 65.75 23.53 -5.75
N LEU A 268 65.85 24.42 -6.74
CA LEU A 268 64.73 25.04 -7.43
C LEU A 268 63.95 24.01 -8.26
N GLU A 269 64.65 23.10 -8.94
CA GLU A 269 64.03 22.02 -9.73
C GLU A 269 63.25 21.05 -8.85
N LEU A 270 63.84 20.61 -7.73
CA LEU A 270 63.19 19.69 -6.82
C LEU A 270 62.02 20.34 -6.07
N ASN A 271 62.16 21.61 -5.68
CA ASN A 271 61.20 22.40 -4.92
C ASN A 271 60.51 21.64 -3.76
N ASN A 272 61.26 20.75 -3.10
CA ASN A 272 60.72 19.78 -2.14
C ASN A 272 60.04 20.45 -0.94
N ASP A 273 60.58 21.58 -0.48
CA ASP A 273 60.02 22.34 0.65
C ASP A 273 58.62 22.85 0.33
N ALA A 274 58.42 23.49 -0.83
CA ALA A 274 57.11 23.98 -1.25
C ALA A 274 56.14 22.83 -1.55
N LYS A 275 56.63 21.73 -2.14
CA LYS A 275 55.81 20.52 -2.38
C LYS A 275 55.30 19.91 -1.07
N ARG A 276 56.13 19.86 -0.03
CA ARG A 276 55.74 19.39 1.30
C ARG A 276 54.69 20.31 1.92
N VAL A 277 54.89 21.63 1.86
CA VAL A 277 53.93 22.61 2.40
C VAL A 277 52.59 22.55 1.66
N LEU A 278 52.61 22.37 0.33
CA LEU A 278 51.41 22.18 -0.46
C LEU A 278 50.63 20.93 -0.03
N ALA A 279 51.31 19.78 0.07
CA ALA A 279 50.68 18.53 0.51
C ALA A 279 50.11 18.64 1.95
N GLU A 280 50.81 19.34 2.85
CA GLU A 280 50.34 19.61 4.21
C GLU A 280 49.08 20.49 4.21
N ALA A 281 49.05 21.53 3.37
CA ALA A 281 47.89 22.41 3.23
C ALA A 281 46.68 21.69 2.61
N GLU A 282 46.89 20.81 1.63
CA GLU A 282 45.84 19.96 1.04
C GLU A 282 45.25 19.01 2.09
N ALA A 283 46.10 18.36 2.88
CA ALA A 283 45.67 17.47 3.95
C ALA A 283 44.88 18.24 5.04
N ASN A 284 45.33 19.44 5.40
CA ASN A 284 44.63 20.28 6.37
C ASN A 284 43.27 20.79 5.84
N GLN A 285 43.18 21.13 4.55
CA GLN A 285 41.91 21.48 3.92
C GLN A 285 40.94 20.27 3.94
N ALA A 286 41.41 19.09 3.56
CA ALA A 286 40.59 17.88 3.60
C ALA A 286 40.09 17.58 5.03
N ALA A 287 40.94 17.75 6.05
CA ALA A 287 40.56 17.56 7.45
C ALA A 287 39.50 18.56 7.93
N THR A 288 39.62 19.84 7.54
CA THR A 288 38.63 20.88 7.90
C THR A 288 37.30 20.69 7.17
N MET A 289 37.31 20.31 5.89
CA MET A 289 36.10 19.94 5.15
C MET A 289 35.37 18.74 5.76
N ALA A 290 36.11 17.74 6.26
CA ALA A 290 35.52 16.61 6.97
C ALA A 290 34.85 17.04 8.29
N ARG A 291 35.47 17.95 9.04
CA ARG A 291 34.86 18.54 10.26
C ARG A 291 33.61 19.36 9.94
N GLU A 292 33.63 20.14 8.87
CA GLU A 292 32.46 20.88 8.40
C GLU A 292 31.32 19.94 8.02
N THR A 293 31.62 18.85 7.31
CA THR A 293 30.63 17.81 6.99
C THR A 293 30.06 17.19 8.26
N GLN A 294 30.89 16.88 9.26
CA GLN A 294 30.43 16.38 10.56
C GLN A 294 29.54 17.38 11.29
N ALA A 295 29.88 18.67 11.25
CA ALA A 295 29.05 19.73 11.84
C ALA A 295 27.69 19.84 11.14
N ASN A 296 27.65 19.70 9.81
CA ASN A 296 26.41 19.69 9.03
C ASN A 296 25.51 18.49 9.36
N VAL A 297 26.09 17.31 9.64
CA VAL A 297 25.32 16.15 10.12
C VAL A 297 24.67 16.46 11.47
N LYS A 298 25.42 17.05 12.42
CA LYS A 298 24.87 17.45 13.72
C LYS A 298 23.77 18.51 13.59
N LEU A 299 23.91 19.43 12.63
CA LEU A 299 22.85 20.39 12.30
C LEU A 299 21.58 19.67 11.85
N ALA A 300 21.69 18.73 10.90
CA ALA A 300 20.56 17.95 10.43
C ALA A 300 19.93 17.08 11.53
N GLU A 301 20.73 16.54 12.45
CA GLU A 301 20.25 15.83 13.64
C GLU A 301 19.44 16.75 14.57
N GLY A 302 19.93 17.96 14.83
CA GLY A 302 19.21 18.98 15.62
C GLY A 302 17.90 19.41 14.97
N GLU A 303 17.89 19.64 13.65
CA GLU A 303 16.67 19.98 12.89
C GLU A 303 15.64 18.85 12.94
N LEU A 304 16.10 17.61 12.79
CA LEU A 304 15.25 16.43 12.88
C LEU A 304 14.68 16.26 14.29
N LYS A 305 15.49 16.46 15.33
CA LYS A 305 15.04 16.40 16.72
C LYS A 305 13.97 17.45 16.99
N LEU A 306 14.20 18.70 16.58
CA LEU A 306 13.23 19.79 16.72
C LEU A 306 11.92 19.48 15.97
N LYS A 307 12.00 18.96 14.74
CA LYS A 307 10.82 18.55 13.97
C LYS A 307 10.04 17.44 14.69
N ARG A 308 10.75 16.49 15.31
CA ARG A 308 10.15 15.37 16.07
C ARG A 308 9.56 15.78 17.42
N MET A 309 9.79 17.01 17.89
CA MET A 309 9.08 17.58 19.06
C MET A 309 7.59 17.86 18.77
N THR A 310 7.12 17.66 17.54
CA THR A 310 5.68 17.69 17.22
C THR A 310 5.27 16.32 16.72
N VAL A 311 4.40 15.66 17.46
CA VAL A 311 3.85 14.36 17.08
C VAL A 311 2.68 14.60 16.14
N VAL A 312 2.71 13.98 14.98
CA VAL A 312 1.70 14.13 13.93
C VAL A 312 1.01 12.79 13.62
N ALA A 313 -0.22 12.86 13.10
CA ALA A 313 -0.95 11.66 12.70
C ALA A 313 -0.35 11.00 11.45
N PRO A 314 -0.14 9.66 11.42
CA PRO A 314 0.45 8.97 10.28
C PRO A 314 -0.51 8.78 9.11
N SER A 315 -1.83 8.84 9.35
CA SER A 315 -2.87 8.68 8.33
C SER A 315 -4.14 9.42 8.75
N ASP A 316 -5.09 9.54 7.82
CA ASP A 316 -6.43 10.00 8.13
C ASP A 316 -7.15 9.01 9.07
N GLY A 317 -8.02 9.51 9.94
CA GLY A 317 -8.80 8.68 10.85
C GLY A 317 -9.43 9.47 11.99
N ARG A 318 -9.84 8.78 13.05
CA ARG A 318 -10.41 9.40 14.26
C ARG A 318 -9.63 8.98 15.51
N VAL A 319 -9.58 9.86 16.51
CA VAL A 319 -8.96 9.56 17.80
C VAL A 319 -9.79 8.51 18.53
N LEU A 320 -9.17 7.37 18.85
CA LEU A 320 -9.79 6.31 19.65
C LEU A 320 -9.66 6.61 21.15
N LYS A 321 -8.43 6.90 21.60
CA LYS A 321 -8.12 7.13 23.01
C LYS A 321 -6.87 7.99 23.16
N LEU A 322 -6.92 8.91 24.12
CA LEU A 322 -5.76 9.69 24.55
C LEU A 322 -4.91 8.87 25.53
N MET A 323 -3.62 8.71 25.24
CA MET A 323 -2.71 7.93 26.09
C MET A 323 -1.85 8.82 27.01
N VAL A 324 -1.85 10.13 26.76
CA VAL A 324 -1.08 11.12 27.50
C VAL A 324 -1.88 12.37 27.85
N SER A 325 -1.43 13.07 28.88
CA SER A 325 -1.89 14.40 29.29
C SER A 325 -0.72 15.40 29.27
N PRO A 326 -0.97 16.73 29.24
CA PRO A 326 0.07 17.72 29.48
C PRO A 326 0.89 17.41 30.74
N GLY A 327 2.22 17.50 30.64
CA GLY A 327 3.17 17.08 31.68
C GLY A 327 3.58 15.61 31.64
N SER A 328 2.97 14.77 30.80
CA SER A 328 3.38 13.37 30.64
C SER A 328 4.74 13.28 29.93
N HIS A 329 5.57 12.31 30.32
CA HIS A 329 6.83 12.06 29.64
C HIS A 329 6.63 10.98 28.59
N LEU A 330 7.02 11.28 27.35
CA LEU A 330 7.04 10.33 26.25
C LEU A 330 8.46 9.82 26.04
N SER A 331 8.65 8.50 26.13
CA SER A 331 9.91 7.86 25.73
C SER A 331 9.93 7.71 24.21
N GLY A 332 10.77 8.49 23.55
CA GLY A 332 10.91 8.43 22.09
C GLY A 332 11.70 7.21 21.64
N GLY A 333 11.44 6.74 20.42
CA GLY A 333 12.33 5.86 19.68
C GLY A 333 11.79 4.45 19.38
N PRO A 334 12.28 3.81 18.30
CA PRO A 334 11.95 2.43 17.96
C PRO A 334 12.77 1.47 18.83
N GLY A 335 12.16 0.85 19.84
CA GLY A 335 12.86 -0.24 20.56
C GLY A 335 12.39 -0.57 21.97
N HIS A 336 11.62 0.28 22.62
CA HIS A 336 11.05 -0.07 23.94
C HIS A 336 9.72 -0.81 23.76
N GLN A 337 9.78 -1.99 23.12
CA GLN A 337 8.72 -3.00 23.23
C GLN A 337 8.84 -3.68 24.60
N GLY A 338 8.43 -2.99 25.65
CA GLY A 338 8.27 -3.57 26.97
C GLY A 338 7.06 -2.95 27.64
N VAL A 339 6.02 -3.75 27.87
CA VAL A 339 4.82 -3.68 28.76
C VAL A 339 4.10 -2.33 29.00
N HIS A 340 4.74 -1.19 28.83
CA HIS A 340 4.19 0.14 29.02
C HIS A 340 4.23 0.92 27.70
N ASP A 341 3.07 1.42 27.29
CA ASP A 341 2.85 2.30 26.13
C ASP A 341 3.49 3.69 26.27
N GLY A 342 4.66 3.81 26.91
CA GLY A 342 5.28 5.07 27.30
C GLY A 342 5.69 6.00 26.15
N GLY A 343 5.72 5.50 24.91
CA GLY A 343 5.99 6.29 23.71
C GLY A 343 4.75 6.66 22.89
N VAL A 344 3.55 6.18 23.26
CA VAL A 344 2.32 6.42 22.47
C VAL A 344 1.58 7.64 23.01
N ALA A 345 1.34 8.62 22.14
CA ALA A 345 0.58 9.82 22.49
C ALA A 345 -0.93 9.57 22.39
N ILE A 346 -1.38 8.99 21.28
CA ILE A 346 -2.78 8.63 21.06
C ILE A 346 -2.89 7.31 20.30
N THR A 347 -4.08 6.70 20.37
CA THR A 347 -4.48 5.66 19.43
C THR A 347 -5.55 6.21 18.50
N MET A 348 -5.49 5.82 17.23
CA MET A 348 -6.41 6.21 16.18
C MET A 348 -7.03 4.99 15.51
N TYR A 349 -8.12 5.18 14.78
CA TYR A 349 -8.71 4.17 13.91
C TYR A 349 -9.26 4.80 12.63
N ASP A 350 -9.38 3.98 11.59
CA ASP A 350 -10.05 4.33 10.34
C ASP A 350 -11.53 3.91 10.45
N PRO A 351 -12.50 4.86 10.45
CA PRO A 351 -13.92 4.53 10.54
C PRO A 351 -14.43 3.67 9.38
N ALA A 352 -13.77 3.68 8.22
CA ALA A 352 -14.14 2.85 7.08
C ALA A 352 -13.66 1.39 7.23
N LYS A 353 -12.76 1.11 8.17
CA LYS A 353 -12.17 -0.21 8.40
C LYS A 353 -12.44 -0.66 9.83
N LEU A 354 -13.64 -1.18 10.04
CA LEU A 354 -14.06 -1.79 11.29
C LEU A 354 -14.20 -3.31 11.14
N GLN A 355 -13.96 -4.00 12.24
CA GLN A 355 -14.24 -5.43 12.38
C GLN A 355 -14.95 -5.68 13.71
N VAL A 356 -15.63 -6.81 13.83
CA VAL A 356 -16.25 -7.27 15.07
C VAL A 356 -15.47 -8.48 15.56
N ARG A 357 -15.06 -8.42 16.81
CA ARG A 357 -14.56 -9.59 17.54
C ARG A 357 -15.77 -10.32 18.11
N ALA A 358 -16.14 -11.42 17.47
CA ALA A 358 -17.28 -12.24 17.83
C ALA A 358 -16.84 -13.42 18.72
N ASP A 359 -17.54 -13.58 19.84
CA ASP A 359 -17.32 -14.65 20.79
C ASP A 359 -18.18 -15.86 20.41
N VAL A 360 -17.61 -16.82 19.67
CA VAL A 360 -18.32 -18.02 19.20
C VAL A 360 -18.08 -19.20 20.14
N ARG A 361 -19.16 -19.84 20.62
CA ARG A 361 -19.06 -21.05 21.46
C ARG A 361 -18.49 -22.22 20.66
N PHE A 362 -17.68 -23.07 21.29
CA PHE A 362 -17.05 -24.21 20.61
C PHE A 362 -18.00 -25.15 19.88
N GLN A 363 -19.21 -25.36 20.40
CA GLN A 363 -20.24 -26.18 19.73
C GLN A 363 -20.68 -25.61 18.38
N ASP A 364 -20.54 -24.30 18.19
CA ASP A 364 -20.98 -23.56 17.01
C ASP A 364 -19.80 -23.32 16.03
N VAL A 365 -18.55 -23.47 16.47
CA VAL A 365 -17.31 -23.30 15.65
C VAL A 365 -17.30 -24.16 14.38
N PRO A 366 -17.70 -25.45 14.38
CA PRO A 366 -17.72 -26.26 13.14
C PRO A 366 -18.65 -25.72 12.05
N ARG A 367 -19.54 -24.78 12.40
CA ARG A 367 -20.50 -24.14 11.48
C ARG A 367 -20.00 -22.79 10.98
N VAL A 368 -18.79 -22.36 11.39
CA VAL A 368 -18.16 -21.11 10.98
C VAL A 368 -17.14 -21.39 9.88
N PHE A 369 -17.33 -20.74 8.73
CA PHE A 369 -16.44 -20.87 7.58
C PHE A 369 -15.82 -19.51 7.22
N LEU A 370 -14.63 -19.52 6.63
CA LEU A 370 -14.03 -18.32 6.06
C LEU A 370 -14.93 -17.77 4.96
N ASN A 371 -14.98 -16.44 4.83
CA ASN A 371 -15.82 -15.72 3.89
C ASN A 371 -17.34 -15.92 4.04
N GLN A 372 -17.80 -16.58 5.10
CA GLN A 372 -19.22 -16.74 5.40
C GLN A 372 -19.88 -15.38 5.63
N GLU A 373 -21.04 -15.17 5.02
CA GLU A 373 -21.86 -13.98 5.23
C GLU A 373 -22.50 -14.01 6.62
N VAL A 374 -22.46 -12.87 7.28
CA VAL A 374 -23.09 -12.67 8.58
C VAL A 374 -23.89 -11.38 8.60
N LEU A 375 -24.90 -11.35 9.45
CA LEU A 375 -25.71 -10.17 9.70
C LEU A 375 -25.34 -9.57 11.07
N LEU A 376 -24.98 -8.30 11.07
CA LEU A 376 -24.56 -7.54 12.25
C LEU A 376 -25.71 -6.63 12.69
N GLU A 377 -26.16 -6.83 13.92
CA GLU A 377 -27.27 -6.10 14.53
C GLU A 377 -26.82 -5.42 15.81
N SER A 378 -27.33 -4.22 16.09
CA SER A 378 -27.13 -3.53 17.35
C SER A 378 -28.23 -2.50 17.55
N ASP A 379 -28.51 -2.16 18.81
CA ASP A 379 -29.53 -1.18 19.19
C ASP A 379 -29.22 0.23 18.64
N VAL A 380 -27.96 0.48 18.27
CA VAL A 380 -27.51 1.76 17.68
C VAL A 380 -27.80 1.82 16.17
N LEU A 381 -28.03 0.67 15.52
CA LEU A 381 -28.25 0.56 14.09
C LEU A 381 -29.75 0.50 13.77
N LEU A 382 -30.19 1.28 12.78
CA LEU A 382 -31.58 1.23 12.29
C LEU A 382 -31.85 0.00 11.43
N GLU A 383 -30.83 -0.43 10.67
CA GLU A 383 -30.89 -1.59 9.79
C GLU A 383 -29.69 -2.51 10.06
N PRO A 384 -29.86 -3.83 9.93
CA PRO A 384 -28.74 -4.76 10.06
C PRO A 384 -27.67 -4.54 8.99
N VAL A 385 -26.41 -4.54 9.39
CA VAL A 385 -25.26 -4.35 8.50
C VAL A 385 -24.71 -5.71 8.09
N LYS A 386 -24.33 -5.85 6.81
CA LYS A 386 -23.71 -7.09 6.34
C LYS A 386 -22.25 -7.16 6.78
N GLY A 387 -21.80 -8.35 7.16
CA GLY A 387 -20.41 -8.63 7.48
C GLY A 387 -19.94 -9.93 6.84
N ARG A 388 -18.64 -10.18 6.94
CA ARG A 388 -18.01 -11.40 6.44
C ARG A 388 -16.99 -11.95 7.44
N VAL A 389 -17.00 -13.26 7.66
CA VAL A 389 -15.97 -13.91 8.49
C VAL A 389 -14.61 -13.82 7.79
N MET A 390 -13.64 -13.16 8.44
CA MET A 390 -12.27 -13.02 7.90
C MET A 390 -11.36 -14.15 8.33
N TYR A 391 -11.31 -14.43 9.64
CA TYR A 391 -10.38 -15.38 10.23
C TYR A 391 -10.86 -15.81 11.63
N LEU A 392 -10.51 -17.03 12.02
CA LEU A 392 -10.78 -17.60 13.34
C LEU A 392 -9.48 -17.57 14.14
N ASN A 393 -9.46 -16.88 15.28
CA ASN A 393 -8.27 -16.78 16.13
C ASN A 393 -7.85 -18.19 16.60
N PRO A 394 -6.55 -18.56 16.59
CA PRO A 394 -6.14 -19.92 16.98
C PRO A 394 -6.08 -20.10 18.50
N GLU A 395 -6.03 -19.00 19.25
CA GLU A 395 -6.07 -18.99 20.71
C GLU A 395 -7.51 -18.97 21.20
N ALA A 396 -7.87 -19.97 22.00
CA ALA A 396 -9.21 -20.09 22.57
C ALA A 396 -9.22 -19.79 24.07
N ASP A 397 -10.28 -19.16 24.54
CA ASP A 397 -10.49 -18.94 25.97
C ASP A 397 -11.09 -20.21 26.58
N ILE A 398 -10.23 -21.03 27.18
CA ILE A 398 -10.60 -22.31 27.80
C ILE A 398 -11.61 -22.11 28.93
N GLN A 399 -11.52 -20.99 29.67
CA GLN A 399 -12.41 -20.72 30.80
C GLN A 399 -13.82 -20.39 30.33
N LYS A 400 -13.95 -19.67 29.22
CA LYS A 400 -15.25 -19.27 28.67
C LYS A 400 -15.83 -20.25 27.66
N ASN A 401 -15.05 -21.24 27.20
CA ASN A 401 -15.46 -22.23 26.18
C ASN A 401 -15.85 -21.55 24.84
N ILE A 402 -15.07 -20.54 24.44
CA ILE A 402 -15.32 -19.65 23.30
C ILE A 402 -14.05 -19.55 22.43
N LEU A 403 -14.26 -19.42 21.12
CA LEU A 403 -13.25 -19.06 20.12
C LEU A 403 -13.55 -17.66 19.57
N GLU A 404 -12.55 -16.77 19.56
CA GLU A 404 -12.69 -15.45 18.97
C GLU A 404 -12.69 -15.53 17.43
N VAL A 405 -13.74 -15.02 16.80
CA VAL A 405 -13.87 -14.96 15.34
C VAL A 405 -13.86 -13.50 14.90
N LYS A 406 -13.00 -13.16 13.94
CA LYS A 406 -12.91 -11.81 13.39
C LYS A 406 -13.82 -11.68 12.18
N VAL A 407 -14.77 -10.75 12.27
CA VAL A 407 -15.77 -10.48 11.24
C VAL A 407 -15.55 -9.09 10.67
N GLU A 408 -15.34 -8.95 9.37
CA GLU A 408 -15.30 -7.64 8.70
C GLU A 408 -16.69 -7.01 8.68
N VAL A 409 -16.78 -5.71 8.98
CA VAL A 409 -18.00 -4.93 8.78
C VAL A 409 -17.97 -4.33 7.38
N LEU A 410 -18.90 -4.73 6.51
CA LEU A 410 -18.97 -4.19 5.15
C LEU A 410 -19.71 -2.84 5.18
N ASN A 411 -19.09 -1.80 4.62
CA ASN A 411 -19.63 -0.43 4.58
C ASN A 411 -20.13 0.06 5.96
N PRO A 412 -19.23 0.19 6.95
CA PRO A 412 -19.62 0.58 8.31
C PRO A 412 -20.29 1.96 8.32
N PRO A 413 -21.48 2.10 8.94
CA PRO A 413 -22.12 3.40 9.09
C PRO A 413 -21.36 4.25 10.10
N GLY A 414 -21.31 5.57 9.90
CA GLY A 414 -20.50 6.48 10.74
C GLY A 414 -20.91 6.56 12.23
N ILE A 415 -22.08 6.02 12.58
CA ILE A 415 -22.54 5.91 13.97
C ILE A 415 -21.85 4.75 14.71
N LEU A 416 -21.33 3.76 13.98
CA LEU A 416 -20.65 2.61 14.54
C LEU A 416 -19.27 3.00 15.06
N LYS A 417 -19.03 2.78 16.35
CA LYS A 417 -17.76 3.09 17.02
C LYS A 417 -17.16 1.84 17.65
N PRO A 418 -15.82 1.77 17.79
CA PRO A 418 -15.16 0.73 18.57
C PRO A 418 -15.74 0.61 20.00
N GLN A 419 -15.64 -0.59 20.58
CA GLN A 419 -16.19 -1.00 21.88
C GLN A 419 -17.72 -1.10 21.94
N MET A 420 -18.45 -0.79 20.86
CA MET A 420 -19.90 -1.05 20.80
C MET A 420 -20.19 -2.55 20.72
N LEU A 421 -21.23 -2.99 21.43
CA LEU A 421 -21.69 -4.37 21.44
C LEU A 421 -22.59 -4.67 20.24
N MET A 422 -22.30 -5.75 19.55
CA MET A 422 -22.96 -6.22 18.34
C MET A 422 -23.45 -7.65 18.53
N ASN A 423 -24.60 -7.96 17.94
CA ASN A 423 -25.10 -9.31 17.76
C ASN A 423 -24.81 -9.75 16.33
N ILE A 424 -24.19 -10.91 16.18
CA ILE A 424 -23.75 -11.47 14.91
C ILE A 424 -24.59 -12.71 14.63
N THR A 425 -25.36 -12.68 13.54
CA THR A 425 -26.12 -13.84 13.05
C THR A 425 -25.34 -14.47 11.90
N PHE A 426 -24.90 -15.73 12.08
CA PHE A 426 -24.19 -16.48 11.05
C PHE A 426 -25.19 -17.14 10.10
N LEU A 427 -25.03 -16.92 8.79
CA LEU A 427 -25.93 -17.43 7.76
C LEU A 427 -25.37 -18.74 7.14
N SER A 428 -26.23 -19.60 6.62
CA SER A 428 -25.78 -20.79 5.88
C SER A 428 -24.99 -20.39 4.63
N SER A 429 -23.81 -21.02 4.44
CA SER A 429 -22.99 -20.80 3.23
C SER A 429 -23.72 -21.35 2.00
N ASN A 430 -23.64 -20.62 0.89
CA ASN A 430 -24.20 -20.99 -0.40
C ASN A 430 -23.34 -22.03 -1.15
N GLU A 431 -22.23 -22.48 -0.54
CA GLU A 431 -21.30 -23.42 -1.15
C GLU A 431 -21.59 -24.86 -0.73
N ALA A 432 -22.70 -25.37 -1.24
CA ALA A 432 -22.87 -26.78 -1.55
C ALA A 432 -23.44 -26.88 -2.97
N GLY A 433 -22.54 -26.89 -3.97
CA GLY A 433 -22.83 -27.40 -5.31
C GLY A 433 -23.69 -26.52 -6.21
N SER A 434 -23.16 -25.37 -6.65
CA SER A 434 -23.55 -24.82 -7.95
C SER A 434 -22.82 -25.59 -9.06
N GLU A 435 -23.24 -26.84 -9.30
CA GLU A 435 -23.13 -27.47 -10.61
C GLU A 435 -24.50 -28.03 -10.99
N ASN A 436 -25.07 -27.42 -12.03
CA ASN A 436 -26.21 -27.83 -12.84
C ASN A 436 -26.65 -29.30 -12.67
N THR A 437 -27.40 -29.59 -11.61
CA THR A 437 -28.24 -30.78 -11.57
C THR A 437 -29.62 -30.30 -11.20
N GLY A 438 -30.44 -30.08 -12.23
CA GLY A 438 -31.87 -29.86 -12.04
C GLY A 438 -32.39 -30.94 -11.09
N SER A 439 -33.27 -30.55 -10.18
CA SER A 439 -33.98 -31.46 -9.27
C SER A 439 -34.45 -32.72 -10.02
N ILE A 440 -33.68 -33.82 -9.95
CA ILE A 440 -34.06 -35.09 -10.55
C ILE A 440 -35.01 -35.73 -9.54
N THR A 441 -36.31 -35.45 -9.68
CA THR A 441 -37.33 -36.21 -8.98
C THR A 441 -37.34 -37.61 -9.56
N ARG A 442 -36.87 -38.60 -8.79
CA ARG A 442 -36.89 -40.02 -9.18
C ARG A 442 -38.23 -40.63 -8.78
N ILE A 443 -38.85 -41.35 -9.70
CA ILE A 443 -40.18 -41.96 -9.52
C ILE A 443 -39.98 -43.47 -9.31
N PHE A 444 -40.50 -43.99 -8.21
CA PHE A 444 -40.45 -45.41 -7.86
C PHE A 444 -41.85 -46.03 -7.87
N VAL A 445 -41.91 -47.27 -8.36
CA VAL A 445 -43.14 -48.06 -8.49
C VAL A 445 -42.91 -49.51 -8.06
N PRO A 446 -43.84 -50.16 -7.33
CA PRO A 446 -43.73 -51.58 -6.99
C PRO A 446 -43.61 -52.48 -8.24
N ASP A 447 -42.66 -53.42 -8.24
CA ASP A 447 -42.40 -54.30 -9.40
C ASP A 447 -43.62 -55.15 -9.78
N GLU A 448 -44.45 -55.51 -8.79
CA GLU A 448 -45.66 -56.33 -8.99
C GLU A 448 -46.69 -55.70 -9.93
N LEU A 449 -46.63 -54.37 -10.12
CA LEU A 449 -47.56 -53.62 -10.98
C LEU A 449 -47.03 -53.43 -12.40
N VAL A 450 -45.81 -53.91 -12.67
CA VAL A 450 -45.10 -53.75 -13.94
C VAL A 450 -45.34 -54.97 -14.83
N ILE A 451 -46.01 -54.76 -15.96
CA ILE A 451 -46.33 -55.81 -16.92
C ILE A 451 -45.23 -55.86 -17.99
N ARG A 452 -44.51 -56.98 -18.08
CA ARG A 452 -43.44 -57.22 -19.07
C ARG A 452 -43.92 -58.18 -20.15
N GLU A 453 -44.04 -57.68 -21.37
CA GLU A 453 -44.42 -58.47 -22.57
C GLU A 453 -43.32 -58.39 -23.64
N GLN A 454 -43.43 -59.21 -24.70
CA GLN A 454 -42.43 -59.24 -25.79
C GLN A 454 -42.27 -57.88 -26.52
N ASP A 455 -43.26 -56.99 -26.43
CA ASP A 455 -43.30 -55.68 -27.10
C ASP A 455 -42.90 -54.49 -26.18
N GLY A 456 -42.61 -54.75 -24.90
CA GLY A 456 -42.13 -53.74 -23.95
C GLY A 456 -42.69 -53.87 -22.53
N THR A 457 -42.31 -52.90 -21.69
CA THR A 457 -42.73 -52.79 -20.29
C THR A 457 -43.87 -51.77 -20.16
N PHE A 458 -44.97 -52.15 -19.54
CA PHE A 458 -46.18 -51.34 -19.42
C PHE A 458 -46.69 -51.29 -17.98
N ILE A 459 -47.44 -50.24 -17.69
CA ILE A 459 -48.16 -50.08 -16.43
C ILE A 459 -49.55 -49.50 -16.68
N TRP A 460 -50.51 -49.89 -15.86
CA TRP A 460 -51.87 -49.37 -15.91
C TRP A 460 -51.96 -48.06 -15.13
N VAL A 461 -52.27 -46.97 -15.82
CA VAL A 461 -52.48 -45.65 -15.24
C VAL A 461 -53.95 -45.28 -15.34
N ALA A 462 -54.56 -44.86 -14.24
CA ALA A 462 -55.91 -44.31 -14.25
C ALA A 462 -55.84 -42.83 -14.63
N ASP A 463 -56.39 -42.48 -15.80
CA ASP A 463 -56.57 -41.08 -16.19
C ASP A 463 -57.81 -40.52 -15.50
N VAL A 464 -57.58 -39.60 -14.56
CA VAL A 464 -58.63 -38.97 -13.74
C VAL A 464 -59.52 -38.02 -14.56
N SER A 465 -59.03 -37.52 -15.70
CA SER A 465 -59.78 -36.57 -16.53
C SER A 465 -60.89 -37.25 -17.34
N THR A 466 -60.63 -38.47 -17.82
CA THR A 466 -61.55 -39.28 -18.63
C THR A 466 -62.19 -40.43 -17.85
N ASN A 467 -61.72 -40.69 -16.62
CA ASN A 467 -62.05 -41.87 -15.80
C ASN A 467 -61.84 -43.17 -16.59
N THR A 468 -60.71 -43.28 -17.29
CA THR A 468 -60.36 -44.48 -18.08
C THR A 468 -59.03 -45.05 -17.65
N ALA A 469 -58.90 -46.38 -17.69
CA ALA A 469 -57.62 -47.04 -17.55
C ALA A 469 -56.85 -46.95 -18.88
N VAL A 470 -55.65 -46.39 -18.83
CA VAL A 470 -54.76 -46.25 -19.96
C VAL A 470 -53.54 -47.15 -19.76
N ARG A 471 -53.20 -47.92 -20.79
CA ARG A 471 -52.01 -48.76 -20.78
C ARG A 471 -50.80 -47.94 -21.21
N GLN A 472 -49.99 -47.50 -20.24
CA GLN A 472 -48.87 -46.60 -20.50
C GLN A 472 -47.55 -47.36 -20.60
N ARG A 473 -46.77 -47.09 -21.66
CA ARG A 473 -45.42 -47.65 -21.83
C ARG A 473 -44.45 -46.91 -20.91
N ILE A 474 -43.59 -47.65 -20.22
CA ILE A 474 -42.61 -47.09 -19.30
C ILE A 474 -41.20 -47.60 -19.60
N VAL A 475 -40.20 -46.79 -19.24
CA VAL A 475 -38.78 -47.16 -19.27
C VAL A 475 -38.31 -47.29 -17.82
N THR A 476 -37.81 -48.46 -17.45
CA THR A 476 -37.33 -48.77 -16.11
C THR A 476 -35.81 -48.78 -16.07
N SER A 477 -35.21 -48.29 -14.98
CA SER A 477 -33.78 -48.43 -14.70
C SER A 477 -33.43 -49.89 -14.38
N SER A 478 -32.18 -50.30 -14.63
CA SER A 478 -31.67 -51.61 -14.21
C SER A 478 -31.32 -51.68 -12.72
N GLN A 479 -31.47 -50.57 -11.99
CA GLN A 479 -31.33 -50.52 -10.53
C GLN A 479 -32.68 -50.75 -9.86
N THR A 480 -32.82 -51.89 -9.20
CA THR A 480 -33.95 -52.21 -8.32
C THR A 480 -33.58 -51.84 -6.89
N SER A 481 -34.44 -51.08 -6.20
CA SER A 481 -34.26 -50.72 -4.79
C SER A 481 -35.32 -51.47 -3.96
N GLY A 482 -35.00 -52.69 -3.54
CA GLY A 482 -35.95 -53.53 -2.79
C GLY A 482 -37.10 -54.09 -3.65
N GLU A 483 -38.35 -53.92 -3.22
CA GLU A 483 -39.58 -54.31 -3.94
C GLU A 483 -40.08 -53.23 -4.94
N GLU A 484 -39.37 -52.10 -5.04
CA GLU A 484 -39.70 -50.99 -5.94
C GLU A 484 -38.64 -50.81 -7.05
N ILE A 485 -39.10 -50.43 -8.24
CA ILE A 485 -38.29 -50.16 -9.44
C ILE A 485 -38.38 -48.69 -9.80
N GLU A 486 -37.23 -48.11 -10.15
CA GLU A 486 -37.15 -46.75 -10.65
C GLU A 486 -37.65 -46.66 -12.11
N VAL A 487 -38.61 -45.78 -12.35
CA VAL A 487 -39.11 -45.44 -13.69
C VAL A 487 -38.47 -44.14 -14.13
N THR A 488 -37.69 -44.21 -15.21
CA THR A 488 -36.91 -43.08 -15.73
C THR A 488 -37.68 -42.27 -16.77
N ASP A 489 -38.61 -42.90 -17.49
CA ASP A 489 -39.48 -42.24 -18.46
C ASP A 489 -40.85 -42.92 -18.56
N GLY A 490 -41.87 -42.14 -18.91
CA GLY A 490 -43.24 -42.61 -19.12
C GLY A 490 -44.18 -42.48 -17.92
N LEU A 491 -43.77 -41.92 -16.77
CA LEU A 491 -44.66 -41.59 -15.65
C LEU A 491 -44.38 -40.17 -15.13
N ASN A 492 -45.40 -39.57 -14.50
CA ASN A 492 -45.27 -38.27 -13.85
C ASN A 492 -45.70 -38.35 -12.37
N ILE A 493 -45.40 -37.31 -11.59
CA ILE A 493 -45.67 -37.24 -10.15
C ILE A 493 -47.19 -37.34 -9.84
N SER A 494 -48.04 -36.98 -10.81
CA SER A 494 -49.49 -37.06 -10.70
C SER A 494 -50.08 -38.39 -11.19
N SER A 495 -49.28 -39.30 -11.72
CA SER A 495 -49.73 -40.59 -12.24
C SER A 495 -50.30 -41.45 -11.11
N ARG A 496 -51.50 -41.97 -11.33
CA ARG A 496 -52.18 -42.91 -10.42
C ARG A 496 -52.13 -44.30 -11.03
N ILE A 497 -51.41 -45.20 -10.39
CA ILE A 497 -51.17 -46.54 -10.89
C ILE A 497 -52.25 -47.46 -10.33
N ILE A 498 -52.85 -48.28 -11.19
CA ILE A 498 -53.89 -49.25 -10.79
C ILE A 498 -53.25 -50.45 -10.09
N VAL A 499 -53.67 -50.72 -8.86
CA VAL A 499 -53.25 -51.88 -8.07
C VAL A 499 -54.19 -53.04 -8.39
N SER A 500 -53.65 -54.17 -8.85
CA SER A 500 -54.40 -55.39 -9.20
C SER A 500 -55.46 -55.22 -10.30
N PRO A 501 -55.06 -54.98 -11.57
CA PRO A 501 -55.99 -54.87 -12.68
C PRO A 501 -56.74 -56.20 -12.91
N PRO A 502 -58.08 -56.20 -13.04
CA PRO A 502 -58.82 -57.41 -13.40
C PRO A 502 -58.44 -57.89 -14.81
N SER A 503 -58.51 -59.20 -15.06
CA SER A 503 -58.10 -59.84 -16.33
C SER A 503 -58.82 -59.31 -17.57
N ASP A 504 -59.94 -58.63 -17.37
CA ASP A 504 -60.86 -58.18 -18.41
C ASP A 504 -60.62 -56.71 -18.77
N LEU A 505 -59.62 -56.05 -18.14
CA LEU A 505 -59.29 -54.65 -18.33
C LEU A 505 -58.56 -54.45 -19.68
N THR A 506 -59.19 -53.68 -20.57
CA THR A 506 -58.62 -53.30 -21.87
C THR A 506 -58.35 -51.80 -21.92
N ASP A 507 -57.45 -51.37 -22.82
CA ASP A 507 -57.06 -49.97 -22.94
C ASP A 507 -58.27 -49.08 -23.28
N GLY A 508 -58.46 -47.99 -22.55
CA GLY A 508 -59.62 -47.09 -22.68
C GLY A 508 -60.89 -47.54 -21.93
N THR A 509 -60.84 -48.62 -21.14
CA THR A 509 -61.99 -49.04 -20.31
C THR A 509 -62.28 -48.00 -19.24
N ARG A 510 -63.57 -47.66 -19.03
CA ARG A 510 -63.98 -46.70 -18.01
C ARG A 510 -63.86 -47.32 -16.62
N VAL A 511 -63.05 -46.71 -15.75
CA VAL A 511 -62.78 -47.19 -14.41
C VAL A 511 -63.25 -46.17 -13.36
N SER A 512 -63.77 -46.67 -12.25
CA SER A 512 -64.06 -45.86 -11.07
C SER A 512 -62.97 -46.10 -10.04
N ILE A 513 -62.26 -45.03 -9.67
CA ILE A 513 -61.26 -45.08 -8.60
C ILE A 513 -62.01 -45.20 -7.27
N LYS A 514 -61.67 -46.20 -6.47
CA LYS A 514 -62.26 -46.42 -5.15
C LYS A 514 -61.63 -45.54 -4.07
#